data_AF-A0A366GTF1-F1
#
_entry.id   AF-A0A366GTF1-F1
#
_cell.length_a   1.000
_cell.length_b   1.000
_cell.length_c   1.000
_cell.angle_alpha   90.00
_cell.angle_beta   90.00
_cell.angle_gamma   90.00
#
_symmetry.space_group_name_H-M   'P 1'
#
loop_
_entity.id
_entity.type
_entity.pdbx_description
1 polymer ?
#
loop_
_entity_poly.entity_id
_entity_poly.type
_entity_poly.pdbx_seq_one_letter_code
_entity_poly.pdbx_strand_id
1 'polypeptide(L)'
;MKQINWNAEKNQQLMSERGVSFEDVLFALQSGGLLDDGPHPNRDKYPNQRLLVVRIDDYAWLVPYVENDREIFLKTVIPSRRATKTFLGG
;
A
#
# COMPACT_ATOMS: atom_id res chain seq x y z
N MET A 1 6.01 -7.15 17.04
CA MET A 1 5.72 -6.49 15.75
C MET A 1 5.61 -7.58 14.70
N LYS A 2 4.64 -7.52 13.78
CA LYS A 2 4.54 -8.48 12.67
C LYS A 2 5.61 -8.17 11.64
N GLN A 3 6.18 -9.20 11.01
CA GLN A 3 7.11 -8.98 9.90
C GLN A 3 6.32 -8.47 8.69
N ILE A 4 6.90 -7.52 7.94
CA ILE A 4 6.32 -7.07 6.68
C ILE A 4 7.09 -7.74 5.56
N ASN A 5 6.37 -8.46 4.70
CA ASN A 5 6.92 -9.23 3.60
C ASN A 5 6.24 -8.85 2.27
N TRP A 6 6.94 -9.13 1.18
CA TRP A 6 6.44 -8.99 -0.18
C TRP A 6 7.16 -9.95 -1.12
N ASN A 7 6.62 -10.12 -2.32
CA ASN A 7 7.31 -10.86 -3.37
C ASN A 7 8.35 -9.96 -4.05
N ALA A 8 9.61 -10.43 -4.11
CA ALA A 8 10.73 -9.66 -4.67
C ALA A 8 10.58 -9.38 -6.17
N GLU A 9 10.12 -10.34 -6.98
CA GLU A 9 9.87 -10.15 -8.41
C GLU A 9 8.79 -9.09 -8.65
N LYS A 10 7.73 -9.11 -7.83
CA LYS A 10 6.67 -8.11 -7.89
C LYS A 10 7.19 -6.73 -7.53
N ASN A 11 8.11 -6.64 -6.58
CA ASN A 11 8.76 -5.38 -6.23
C ASN A 11 9.55 -4.81 -7.41
N GLN A 12 10.35 -5.65 -8.07
CA GLN A 12 11.09 -5.27 -9.27
C GLN A 12 10.15 -4.79 -10.39
N GLN A 13 9.01 -5.47 -10.56
CA GLN A 13 7.99 -5.04 -11.53
C GLN A 13 7.39 -3.67 -11.19
N LEU A 14 7.11 -3.38 -9.90
CA LEU A 14 6.58 -2.08 -9.51
C LEU A 14 7.59 -0.96 -9.76
N MET A 15 8.87 -1.22 -9.49
CA MET A 15 9.94 -0.25 -9.77
C MET A 15 10.05 0.04 -11.27
N SER A 16 10.00 -0.98 -12.13
CA SER A 16 10.11 -0.80 -13.58
C SER A 16 8.87 -0.18 -14.22
N GLU A 17 7.66 -0.54 -13.77
CA GLU A 17 6.41 -0.07 -14.38
C GLU A 17 5.90 1.25 -13.80
N ARG A 18 6.18 1.51 -12.52
CA ARG A 18 5.53 2.60 -11.75
C ARG A 18 6.52 3.50 -11.02
N GLY A 19 7.81 3.16 -11.02
CA GLY A 19 8.83 3.93 -10.31
C GLY A 19 8.66 3.92 -8.79
N VAL A 20 8.03 2.88 -8.23
CA VAL A 20 7.80 2.74 -6.79
C VAL A 20 8.12 1.33 -6.33
N SER A 21 8.61 1.19 -5.11
CA SER A 21 8.94 -0.07 -4.45
C SER A 21 8.14 -0.27 -3.17
N PHE A 22 8.15 -1.50 -2.63
CA PHE A 22 7.61 -1.77 -1.31
C PHE A 22 8.47 -1.15 -0.20
N GLU A 23 9.77 -0.96 -0.42
CA GLU A 23 10.66 -0.24 0.47
C GLU A 23 10.25 1.23 0.58
N ASP A 24 9.83 1.87 -0.52
CA ASP A 24 9.29 3.25 -0.49
C ASP A 24 8.02 3.33 0.35
N VAL A 25 7.14 2.32 0.25
CA VAL A 25 5.95 2.22 1.10
C VAL A 25 6.34 2.12 2.57
N LEU A 26 7.31 1.25 2.91
CA LEU A 26 7.77 1.11 4.29
C LEU A 26 8.37 2.41 4.83
N PHE A 27 9.23 3.04 4.04
CA PHE A 27 9.86 4.30 4.41
C PHE A 27 8.81 5.39 4.65
N ALA A 28 7.80 5.48 3.77
CA ALA A 28 6.70 6.42 3.92
C ALA A 28 5.88 6.13 5.19
N LEU A 29 5.56 4.87 5.48
CA LEU A 29 4.84 4.49 6.71
C LEU A 29 5.63 4.89 7.96
N GLN A 30 6.94 4.63 7.99
CA GLN A 30 7.81 5.02 9.10
C GLN A 30 7.94 6.54 9.25
N SER A 31 7.86 7.27 8.14
CA SER A 31 7.92 8.74 8.11
C SER A 31 6.57 9.43 8.35
N GLY A 32 5.54 8.70 8.77
CA GLY A 32 4.21 9.27 9.05
C GLY A 32 3.35 9.52 7.81
N GLY A 33 3.63 8.83 6.70
CA GLY A 33 2.89 8.93 5.44
C GLY A 33 1.61 8.10 5.37
N LEU A 34 1.20 7.40 6.44
CA LEU A 34 -0.07 6.69 6.48
C LEU A 34 -1.23 7.69 6.48
N LEU A 35 -2.09 7.62 5.46
CA LEU A 35 -3.28 8.46 5.32
C LEU A 35 -4.53 7.76 5.83
N ASP A 36 -4.66 6.45 5.57
CA ASP A 36 -5.80 5.62 5.99
C ASP A 36 -5.43 4.14 5.99
N ASP A 37 -6.11 3.34 6.82
CA ASP A 37 -6.05 1.88 6.85
C ASP A 37 -7.46 1.33 7.04
N GLY A 38 -7.94 0.61 6.02
CA GLY A 38 -9.29 0.09 6.00
C GLY A 38 -9.45 -1.26 5.32
N PRO A 39 -10.64 -1.87 5.44
CA PRO A 39 -10.97 -3.07 4.68
C PRO A 39 -11.02 -2.79 3.18
N HIS A 40 -10.77 -3.82 2.37
CA HIS A 40 -10.99 -3.71 0.93
C HIS A 40 -12.48 -3.39 0.65
N PRO A 41 -12.79 -2.41 -0.23
CA PRO A 41 -14.18 -1.97 -0.47
C PRO A 41 -15.05 -3.08 -1.07
N ASN A 42 -14.45 -3.99 -1.85
CA ASN A 42 -15.09 -5.19 -2.33
C ASN A 42 -14.69 -6.39 -1.45
N ARG A 43 -15.37 -6.55 -0.31
CA ARG A 43 -15.11 -7.63 0.66
C ARG A 43 -15.52 -9.00 0.13
N ASP A 44 -16.57 -9.08 -0.70
CA ASP A 44 -17.03 -10.37 -1.24
C ASP A 44 -15.96 -11.01 -2.14
N LYS A 45 -15.25 -10.18 -2.93
CA LYS A 45 -14.16 -10.64 -3.78
C LYS A 45 -12.82 -10.77 -3.04
N TYR A 46 -12.60 -9.97 -1.99
CA TYR A 46 -11.33 -9.92 -1.26
C TYR A 46 -11.55 -9.91 0.27
N PRO A 47 -12.08 -11.00 0.85
CA PRO A 47 -12.54 -11.01 2.25
C PRO A 47 -11.41 -10.86 3.27
N ASN A 48 -10.21 -11.35 2.93
CA ASN A 48 -9.04 -11.34 3.81
C ASN A 48 -8.03 -10.24 3.45
N GLN A 49 -8.43 -9.29 2.59
CA GLN A 49 -7.56 -8.21 2.14
C GLN A 49 -7.98 -6.88 2.76
N ARG A 50 -6.96 -6.14 3.17
CA ARG A 50 -7.07 -4.76 3.66
C ARG A 50 -6.32 -3.83 2.71
N LEU A 51 -6.52 -2.54 2.89
CA LEU A 51 -5.99 -1.50 2.03
C LEU A 51 -5.38 -0.40 2.89
N LEU A 52 -4.08 -0.16 2.71
CA LEU A 52 -3.46 1.06 3.20
C LEU A 52 -3.58 2.15 2.13
N VAL A 53 -3.77 3.38 2.57
CA VAL A 53 -3.57 4.57 1.75
C VAL A 53 -2.32 5.26 2.27
N VAL A 54 -1.29 5.34 1.43
CA VAL A 54 0.04 5.83 1.82
C VAL A 54 0.40 7.01 0.93
N ARG A 55 0.81 8.12 1.55
CA ARG A 55 1.43 9.24 0.86
C ARG A 55 2.89 8.93 0.60
N ILE A 56 3.27 8.89 -0.67
CA ILE A 56 4.65 8.85 -1.13
C ILE A 56 4.86 10.12 -1.95
N ASP A 57 5.80 10.96 -1.51
CA ASP A 57 5.94 12.35 -1.95
C ASP A 57 4.60 13.11 -1.87
N ASP A 58 4.12 13.68 -2.98
CA ASP A 58 2.88 14.45 -3.06
C ASP A 58 1.69 13.64 -3.62
N TYR A 59 1.79 12.30 -3.64
CA TYR A 59 0.76 11.44 -4.22
C TYR A 59 0.30 10.33 -3.28
N ALA A 60 -1.00 10.02 -3.32
CA ALA A 60 -1.58 8.92 -2.54
C ALA A 60 -1.59 7.61 -3.34
N TRP A 61 -1.10 6.57 -2.69
CA TRP A 61 -1.00 5.22 -3.22
C TRP A 61 -1.84 4.26 -2.40
N LEU A 62 -2.54 3.36 -3.07
CA LEU A 62 -3.27 2.26 -2.45
C LEU A 62 -2.35 1.05 -2.38
N VAL A 63 -2.20 0.49 -1.19
CA VAL A 63 -1.35 -0.68 -0.94
C VAL A 63 -2.21 -1.79 -0.36
N PRO A 64 -2.76 -2.69 -1.20
CA PRO A 64 -3.48 -3.85 -0.71
C PRO A 64 -2.54 -4.80 0.02
N TYR A 65 -2.98 -5.31 1.16
CA TYR A 65 -2.21 -6.25 1.96
C TYR A 65 -3.10 -7.31 2.59
N VAL A 66 -2.50 -8.44 2.92
CA VAL A 66 -3.13 -9.48 3.75
C VAL A 66 -2.34 -9.61 5.03
N GLU A 67 -3.03 -9.80 6.15
CA GLU A 67 -2.42 -9.89 7.46
C GLU A 67 -2.86 -11.19 8.13
N ASN A 68 -1.90 -11.89 8.72
CA ASN A 68 -2.15 -13.05 9.58
C ASN A 68 -1.48 -12.82 10.95
N ASP A 69 -1.43 -13.83 11.81
CA ASP A 69 -0.87 -13.69 13.16
C ASP A 69 0.64 -13.41 13.18
N ARG A 70 1.35 -13.74 12.09
CA ARG A 70 2.82 -13.67 12.00
C ARG A 70 3.32 -12.51 11.13
N GLU A 71 2.64 -12.22 10.03
CA GLU A 71 3.12 -11.29 9.01
C GLU A 71 2.03 -10.44 8.37
N ILE A 72 2.47 -9.32 7.80
CA ILE A 72 1.75 -8.48 6.84
C ILE A 72 2.40 -8.70 5.48
N PHE A 73 1.61 -9.12 4.49
CA PHE A 73 2.10 -9.36 3.14
C PHE A 73 1.53 -8.32 2.16
N LEU A 74 2.41 -7.47 1.62
CA LEU A 74 2.03 -6.43 0.65
C LEU A 74 1.84 -7.05 -0.74
N LYS A 75 0.71 -6.77 -1.39
CA LYS A 75 0.36 -7.37 -2.69
C LYS A 75 0.81 -6.51 -3.87
N THR A 76 0.61 -5.20 -3.80
CA THR A 76 0.91 -4.24 -4.88
C THR A 76 0.85 -2.80 -4.37
N VAL A 77 1.25 -1.83 -5.19
CA VAL A 77 1.20 -0.40 -4.91
C VAL A 77 0.58 0.32 -6.11
N ILE A 78 -0.60 0.91 -5.95
CA ILE A 78 -1.43 1.44 -7.04
C ILE A 78 -1.61 2.95 -6.86
N PRO A 79 -1.27 3.79 -7.85
CA PRO A 79 -1.51 5.23 -7.73
C PRO A 79 -3.01 5.51 -7.73
N SER A 80 -3.49 6.36 -6.83
CA SER A 80 -4.91 6.71 -6.76
C SER A 80 -5.15 8.21 -6.74
N ARG A 81 -5.51 8.76 -7.89
CA ARG A 81 -5.95 10.16 -8.02
C ARG A 81 -7.11 10.48 -7.08
N ARG A 82 -8.04 9.54 -6.91
CA ARG A 82 -9.17 9.70 -5.98
C ARG A 82 -8.68 9.86 -4.54
N ALA A 83 -7.75 9.02 -4.10
CA ALA A 83 -7.17 9.14 -2.76
C ALA A 83 -6.38 10.44 -2.61
N THR A 84 -5.60 10.84 -3.63
CA THR A 84 -4.86 12.11 -3.60
C THR A 84 -5.80 13.29 -3.39
N LYS A 85 -6.92 13.35 -4.13
CA LYS A 85 -7.94 14.39 -3.92
C LYS A 85 -8.56 14.35 -2.53
N THR A 86 -8.92 13.16 -2.05
CA THR A 86 -9.58 13.00 -0.74
C THR A 86 -8.68 13.39 0.43
N PHE A 87 -7.41 12.98 0.41
CA PHE A 87 -6.52 13.08 1.57
C PHE A 87 -5.50 14.21 1.47
N LEU A 88 -5.10 14.61 0.27
CA LEU A 88 -4.05 15.62 0.04
C LEU A 88 -4.59 16.91 -0.59
N GLY A 89 -5.89 16.98 -0.91
CA GLY A 89 -6.55 18.19 -1.42
C GLY A 89 -6.26 18.54 -2.89
N GLY A 90 -5.76 17.58 -3.67
CA GLY A 90 -5.45 17.75 -5.10
C GLY A 90 -6.65 17.79 -6.05
#